data_AF-A0A8J7TX40-F1
#
_entry.id   AF-A0A8J7TX40-F1
#
_cell.length_a   1.000
_cell.length_b   1.000
_cell.length_c   1.000
_cell.angle_alpha   90.00
_cell.angle_beta   90.00
_cell.angle_gamma   90.00
#
_symmetry.space_group_name_H-M   'P 1'
#
loop_
_entity.id
_entity.type
_entity.pdbx_description
1 polymer ?
#
loop_
_entity_poly.entity_id
_entity_poly.type
_entity_poly.pdbx_seq_one_letter_code
_entity_poly.pdbx_strand_id
1 'polypeptide(L)'
;MTDIVLDDALRAKLNGLNTIVPVKDEAGKFVGRFLPESLFLRLFEAWADSEVTDAELDAASQAFRERGGLPTTEAIQYVRRMAGEPAE
;
A
#
# COMPACT_ATOMS: atom_id res chain seq x y z
N MET A 1 15.40 -8.09 2.11
CA MET A 1 14.10 -8.75 2.32
C MET A 1 14.31 -10.22 2.06
N THR A 2 13.85 -11.11 2.93
CA THR A 2 14.00 -12.55 2.76
C THR A 2 12.69 -13.08 2.20
N ASP A 3 12.72 -13.62 0.99
CA ASP A 3 11.54 -14.19 0.35
C ASP A 3 11.34 -15.63 0.81
N ILE A 4 10.09 -16.01 1.05
CA ILE A 4 9.71 -17.40 1.34
C ILE A 4 8.99 -17.96 0.13
N VAL A 5 9.58 -18.97 -0.50
CA VAL A 5 8.96 -19.70 -1.62
C VAL A 5 8.04 -20.78 -1.05
N LEU A 6 6.78 -20.77 -1.46
CA LEU A 6 5.77 -21.73 -1.04
C LEU A 6 5.96 -23.06 -1.77
N ASP A 7 6.11 -24.14 -1.02
CA ASP A 7 5.89 -25.49 -1.54
C ASP A 7 4.38 -25.83 -1.60
N ASP A 8 4.04 -26.97 -2.19
CA ASP A 8 2.65 -27.40 -2.35
C ASP A 8 1.96 -27.65 -0.99
N ALA A 9 2.72 -28.15 -0.01
CA ALA A 9 2.20 -28.43 1.33
C ALA A 9 1.78 -27.14 2.06
N LEU A 10 2.62 -26.11 2.00
CA LEU A 10 2.35 -24.81 2.60
C LEU A 10 1.28 -24.05 1.82
N ARG A 11 1.26 -24.12 0.48
CA ARG A 11 0.18 -23.57 -0.35
C ARG A 11 -1.18 -24.16 0.03
N ALA A 12 -1.25 -25.48 0.25
CA ALA A 12 -2.47 -26.15 0.68
C ALA A 12 -2.92 -25.68 2.08
N LYS A 13 -1.98 -25.52 3.03
CA LYS A 13 -2.29 -24.98 4.38
C LYS A 13 -2.81 -23.55 4.34
N LEU A 14 -2.40 -22.75 3.36
CA LEU A 14 -2.88 -21.40 3.14
C LEU A 14 -4.14 -21.34 2.25
N ASN A 15 -4.85 -22.46 2.08
CA ASN A 15 -6.07 -22.58 1.28
C ASN A 15 -5.93 -22.06 -0.16
N GLY A 16 -4.76 -22.19 -0.77
CA GLY A 16 -4.54 -21.68 -2.13
C GLY A 16 -4.50 -20.15 -2.25
N LEU A 17 -4.19 -19.45 -1.15
CA LEU A 17 -3.89 -18.00 -1.11
C LEU A 17 -5.08 -17.07 -1.37
N ASN A 18 -6.31 -17.59 -1.30
CA ASN A 18 -7.53 -16.84 -1.62
C ASN A 18 -8.34 -16.42 -0.39
N THR A 19 -7.96 -16.89 0.80
CA THR A 19 -8.68 -16.64 2.05
C THR A 19 -7.72 -16.22 3.15
N ILE A 20 -8.30 -15.62 4.17
CA ILE A 20 -7.58 -15.19 5.35
C ILE A 20 -7.31 -16.42 6.24
N VAL A 21 -6.04 -16.66 6.57
CA VAL A 21 -5.65 -17.84 7.37
C VAL A 21 -4.88 -17.40 8.62
N PRO A 22 -5.36 -17.70 9.84
CA PRO A 22 -4.60 -17.45 11.06
C PRO A 22 -3.39 -18.38 11.13
N VAL A 23 -2.22 -17.81 11.42
CA VAL A 23 -0.98 -18.53 11.64
C VAL A 23 -0.78 -18.68 13.15
N LYS A 24 -0.59 -19.91 13.60
CA LYS A 24 -0.38 -20.27 15.00
C LYS A 24 0.92 -21.04 15.15
N ASP A 25 1.53 -20.96 16.34
CA ASP A 25 2.65 -21.83 16.70
C ASP A 25 2.17 -23.24 17.07
N GLU A 26 3.12 -24.13 17.40
CA GLU A 26 2.83 -25.52 17.76
C GLU A 26 2.01 -25.67 19.05
N ALA A 27 2.09 -24.69 19.96
CA ALA A 27 1.27 -24.62 21.15
C ALA A 27 -0.16 -24.10 20.86
N GLY A 28 -0.45 -23.74 19.61
CA GLY A 28 -1.72 -23.17 19.17
C GLY A 28 -1.87 -21.68 19.47
N LYS A 29 -0.80 -21.00 19.91
CA LYS A 29 -0.81 -19.56 20.16
C LYS A 29 -0.81 -18.80 18.83
N PHE A 30 -1.60 -17.74 18.75
CA PHE A 30 -1.65 -16.87 17.58
C PHE A 30 -0.34 -16.12 17.36
N VAL A 31 0.22 -16.23 16.15
CA VAL A 31 1.45 -15.54 15.73
C VAL A 31 1.13 -14.41 14.74
N GLY A 32 0.14 -14.62 13.89
CA GLY A 32 -0.24 -13.66 12.87
C GLY A 32 -1.28 -14.21 11.92
N ARG A 33 -1.41 -13.62 10.74
CA ARG A 33 -2.42 -13.99 9.75
C ARG A 33 -1.89 -13.78 8.36
N PHE A 34 -2.07 -14.78 7.51
CA PHE A 34 -1.91 -14.61 6.08
C PHE A 34 -3.13 -13.88 5.52
N LEU A 35 -2.87 -12.89 4.67
CA LEU A 35 -3.86 -12.18 3.89
C LEU A 35 -3.55 -12.39 2.41
N PRO A 36 -4.56 -12.69 1.57
CA PRO A 36 -4.40 -12.61 0.12
C PRO A 36 -3.86 -11.22 -0.27
N GLU A 37 -2.98 -11.18 -1.26
CA GLU A 37 -2.30 -9.95 -1.67
C GLU A 37 -3.28 -8.83 -2.05
N SER A 38 -4.34 -9.16 -2.76
CA SER A 38 -5.39 -8.20 -3.12
C SER A 38 -6.10 -7.59 -1.90
N LEU A 39 -6.24 -8.35 -0.82
CA LEU A 39 -6.83 -7.84 0.42
C LEU A 39 -5.82 -7.00 1.21
N PHE A 40 -4.55 -7.41 1.24
CA PHE A 40 -3.50 -6.61 1.87
C PHE A 40 -3.39 -5.24 1.21
N LEU A 41 -3.34 -5.18 -0.12
CA LEU A 41 -3.28 -3.92 -0.87
C LEU A 41 -4.47 -3.02 -0.58
N ARG A 42 -5.70 -3.56 -0.57
CA ARG A 42 -6.91 -2.79 -0.23
C ARG A 42 -6.89 -2.24 1.19
N LEU A 43 -6.38 -3.00 2.15
CA LEU A 43 -6.25 -2.52 3.54
C LEU A 43 -5.17 -1.45 3.66
N PHE A 44 -4.07 -1.60 2.91
CA PHE A 44 -3.00 -0.62 2.88
C PHE A 44 -3.46 0.68 2.22
N GLU A 45 -4.18 0.61 1.10
CA GLU A 45 -4.82 1.78 0.46
C GLU A 45 -5.82 2.44 1.40
N ALA A 46 -6.74 1.68 2.00
CA ALA A 46 -7.72 2.25 2.93
C ALA A 46 -7.06 2.92 4.15
N TRP A 47 -5.95 2.37 4.63
CA TRP A 47 -5.16 3.02 5.68
C TRP A 47 -4.53 4.32 5.16
N ALA A 48 -3.87 4.30 4.00
CA ALA A 48 -3.28 5.48 3.40
C ALA A 48 -4.31 6.60 3.15
N ASP A 49 -5.50 6.24 2.68
CA ASP A 49 -6.62 7.17 2.47
C ASP A 49 -7.13 7.75 3.80
N SER A 50 -7.09 6.97 4.89
CA SER A 50 -7.53 7.45 6.22
C SER A 50 -6.58 8.46 6.87
N GLU A 51 -5.33 8.52 6.43
CA GLU A 51 -4.36 9.51 6.90
C GLU A 51 -4.57 10.88 6.24
N VAL A 52 -5.35 10.96 5.15
CA VAL A 52 -5.71 12.22 4.49
C VAL A 52 -7.05 12.70 5.01
N THR A 53 -7.11 13.94 5.47
CA THR A 53 -8.36 14.54 5.94
C THR A 53 -9.23 15.04 4.79
N ASP A 54 -10.56 15.05 4.99
CA ASP A 54 -11.50 15.65 4.03
C ASP A 54 -11.15 17.10 3.70
N ALA A 55 -10.64 17.85 4.69
CA ALA A 55 -10.21 19.23 4.51
C ALA A 55 -9.00 19.36 3.55
N GLU A 56 -8.06 18.43 3.59
CA GLU A 56 -6.92 18.39 2.67
C GLU A 56 -7.36 17.99 1.26
N LEU A 57 -8.29 17.05 1.13
CA LEU A 57 -8.89 16.67 -0.15
C LEU A 57 -9.68 17.83 -0.78
N ASP A 58 -10.45 18.55 0.04
CA ASP A 58 -11.21 19.73 -0.39
C ASP A 58 -10.28 20.86 -0.82
N ALA A 59 -9.23 21.14 -0.03
CA ALA A 59 -8.22 22.14 -0.36
C ALA A 59 -7.48 21.79 -1.67
N ALA A 60 -7.10 20.53 -1.86
CA ALA A 60 -6.47 20.06 -3.10
C ALA A 60 -7.43 20.18 -4.30
N SER A 61 -8.70 19.79 -4.12
CA SER A 61 -9.74 19.89 -5.15
C SER A 61 -10.07 21.34 -5.51
N GLN A 62 -10.01 22.25 -4.53
CA GLN A 62 -10.19 23.67 -4.77
C GLN A 62 -8.98 24.26 -5.50
N ALA A 63 -7.75 23.95 -5.07
CA ALA A 63 -6.53 24.41 -5.73
C ALA A 63 -6.47 23.95 -7.21
N PHE A 64 -6.88 22.71 -7.49
CA PHE A 64 -6.98 22.20 -8.86
C PHE A 64 -8.03 22.97 -9.69
N ARG A 65 -9.19 23.28 -9.12
CA ARG A 65 -10.23 24.07 -9.81
C ARG A 65 -9.77 25.49 -10.12
N GLU A 66 -9.00 26.11 -9.23
CA GLU A 66 -8.53 27.49 -9.37
C GLU A 66 -7.33 27.62 -10.32
N ARG A 67 -6.40 26.66 -10.28
CA ARG A 67 -5.08 26.77 -10.93
C ARG A 67 -4.84 25.72 -12.00
N GLY A 68 -5.74 24.75 -12.14
CA GLY A 68 -5.52 23.54 -12.91
C GLY A 68 -4.56 22.56 -12.22
N GLY A 69 -4.18 21.52 -12.96
CA GLY A 69 -3.09 20.63 -12.56
C GLY A 69 -1.73 21.20 -12.95
N LEU A 70 -0.66 20.59 -12.41
CA LEU A 70 0.70 20.87 -12.87
C LEU A 70 0.96 20.12 -14.20
N PRO A 71 1.66 20.72 -15.16
CA PRO A 71 2.23 19.98 -16.28
C PRO A 71 3.10 18.84 -15.76
N THR A 72 3.03 17.66 -16.40
CA THR A 72 3.77 16.47 -15.98
C THR A 72 5.27 16.74 -15.79
N THR A 73 5.87 17.58 -16.64
CA THR A 73 7.28 17.99 -16.53
C THR A 73 7.58 18.74 -15.23
N GLU A 74 6.71 19.66 -14.81
CA GLU A 74 6.90 20.41 -13.56
C GLU A 74 6.69 19.53 -12.33
N ALA A 75 5.71 18.62 -12.38
CA ALA A 75 5.48 17.64 -11.33
C ALA A 75 6.69 16.72 -11.14
N ILE A 76 7.29 16.23 -12.23
CA ILE A 76 8.52 15.43 -12.18
C ILE A 76 9.67 16.23 -11.55
N GLN A 77 9.88 17.48 -11.94
CA GLN A 77 10.93 18.33 -11.36
C GLN A 77 10.71 18.59 -9.85
N TYR A 78 9.47 18.79 -9.43
CA TYR A 78 9.12 18.94 -8.02
C TYR A 78 9.46 17.68 -7.21
N VAL A 79 9.07 16.49 -7.71
CA VAL A 79 9.37 15.21 -7.05
C VAL A 79 10.87 14.96 -6.98
N ARG A 80 11.63 15.20 -8.07
CA ARG A 80 13.10 15.09 -8.07
C ARG A 80 13.74 15.96 -7.00
N ARG A 81 13.30 17.22 -6.86
CA ARG A 81 13.78 18.15 -5.83
C ARG A 81 13.48 17.64 -4.42
N MET A 82 12.28 17.09 -4.19
CA MET A 82 11.90 16.53 -2.89
C MET A 82 12.68 15.25 -2.56
N ALA A 83 13.05 14.46 -3.56
CA ALA A 83 13.90 13.27 -3.43
C ALA A 83 15.39 13.58 -3.26
N GLY A 84 15.80 14.86 -3.36
CA GLY A 84 17.19 15.29 -3.24
C GLY A 84 18.03 15.04 -4.50
N GLU A 85 17.41 14.78 -5.65
CA GLU A 85 18.10 14.64 -6.92
C GLU A 85 18.46 16.02 -7.51
N PRO A 86 19.66 16.19 -8.10
CA PRO A 86 20.03 17.44 -8.73
C PRO A 86 19.12 17.73 -9.93
N ALA A 87 18.62 18.96 -10.02
CA ALA A 87 17.87 19.41 -11.19
C ALA A 87 18.84 19.55 -12.38
N GLU A 88 18.50 18.94 -13.52
CA GLU A 88 19.15 19.16 -14.82
C GLU A 88 18.79 20.52 -15.41
#